data_AF-A0A443YZH8-F1
#
_entry.id   AF-A0A443YZH8-F1
#
_cell.length_a   1.000
_cell.length_b   1.000
_cell.length_c   1.000
_cell.angle_alpha   90.00
_cell.angle_beta   90.00
_cell.angle_gamma   90.00
#
_symmetry.space_group_name_H-M   'P 1'
#
loop_
_entity.id
_entity.type
_entity.pdbx_description
1 polymer ?
#
loop_
_entity_poly.entity_id
_entity_poly.type
_entity_poly.pdbx_seq_one_letter_code
_entity_poly.pdbx_strand_id
1 'polypeptide(L)'
;MSSILPSNTLALDTQQLSKLKTQSQQQPEQAAAEAARQFEALFIQQMMKTMRQAGGESEMFNSNAMKTYTEMFDQQMSTEMAGKGIGLAQQLLHELQQAPAGIKTK
;
A
#
# COMPACT_ATOMS: atom_id res chain seq x y z
N MET A 1 1.31 -27.45 -19.97
CA MET A 1 0.21 -26.91 -19.14
C MET A 1 0.64 -25.52 -18.72
N SER A 2 0.01 -24.48 -19.29
CA SER A 2 0.49 -23.09 -19.20
C SER A 2 0.31 -22.53 -17.79
N SER A 3 1.42 -22.07 -17.20
CA SER A 3 1.43 -21.33 -15.93
C SER A 3 0.69 -20.01 -16.09
N ILE A 4 -0.33 -19.80 -15.26
CA ILE A 4 -1.05 -18.53 -15.15
C ILE A 4 -0.28 -17.68 -14.13
N LEU A 5 0.43 -16.67 -14.61
CA LEU A 5 1.02 -15.62 -13.77
C LEU A 5 -0.08 -14.60 -13.43
N PRO A 6 -0.26 -14.18 -12.16
CA PRO A 6 -1.08 -13.03 -11.86
C PRO A 6 -0.26 -11.75 -12.09
N SER A 7 -0.29 -11.22 -13.31
CA SER A 7 0.45 -10.01 -13.70
C SER A 7 -0.33 -8.70 -13.46
N ASN A 8 -1.52 -8.75 -12.85
CA ASN A 8 -2.44 -7.60 -12.86
C ASN A 8 -2.22 -6.61 -11.70
N THR A 9 -1.62 -7.04 -10.59
CA THR A 9 -1.30 -6.18 -9.43
C THR A 9 -0.13 -5.24 -9.72
N LEU A 10 0.93 -5.75 -10.36
CA LEU A 10 2.09 -4.94 -10.75
C LEU A 10 1.73 -3.88 -11.80
N ALA A 11 0.86 -4.22 -12.76
CA ALA A 11 0.46 -3.28 -13.81
C ALA A 11 -0.31 -2.07 -13.27
N LEU A 12 -1.17 -2.27 -12.27
CA LEU A 12 -1.90 -1.16 -11.62
C LEU A 12 -0.96 -0.29 -10.77
N ASP A 13 -0.02 -0.89 -10.06
CA ASP A 13 0.98 -0.19 -9.24
C ASP A 13 1.90 0.72 -10.08
N THR A 14 2.42 0.21 -11.21
CA THR A 14 3.27 1.01 -12.12
C THR A 14 2.58 2.24 -12.71
N GLN A 15 1.27 2.15 -12.97
CA GLN A 15 0.47 3.28 -13.44
C GLN A 15 0.23 4.31 -12.33
N GLN A 16 -0.04 3.86 -11.11
CA GLN A 16 -0.21 4.73 -9.94
C GLN A 16 1.08 5.47 -9.60
N LEU A 17 2.23 4.78 -9.64
CA LEU A 17 3.54 5.39 -9.41
C LEU A 17 3.90 6.44 -10.47
N SER A 18 3.59 6.17 -11.73
CA SER A 18 3.83 7.12 -12.83
C SER A 18 3.00 8.39 -12.66
N LYS A 19 1.73 8.27 -12.24
CA LYS A 19 0.86 9.42 -11.92
C LYS A 19 1.41 10.22 -10.73
N LEU A 20 1.81 9.54 -9.66
CA LEU A 20 2.38 10.17 -8.47
C LEU A 20 3.66 10.96 -8.82
N LYS A 21 4.51 10.39 -9.68
CA LYS A 21 5.72 11.06 -10.19
C LYS A 21 5.39 12.34 -10.94
N THR A 22 4.43 12.32 -11.87
CA THR A 22 4.01 13.53 -12.59
C THR A 22 3.40 14.57 -11.65
N GLN A 23 2.54 14.15 -10.72
CA GLN A 23 1.89 15.05 -9.76
C GLN A 23 2.89 15.71 -8.81
N SER A 24 3.95 15.00 -8.40
CA SER A 24 5.01 15.55 -7.53
C SER A 24 5.73 16.76 -8.14
N GLN A 25 5.82 16.83 -9.47
CA GLN A 25 6.46 17.94 -10.18
C GLN A 25 5.57 19.19 -10.26
N GLN A 26 4.25 19.00 -10.24
CA GLN A 26 3.28 20.07 -10.40
C GLN A 26 2.72 20.56 -9.06
N GLN A 27 2.49 19.63 -8.13
CA GLN A 27 1.77 19.83 -6.87
C GLN A 27 2.40 18.97 -5.76
N PRO A 28 3.58 19.36 -5.25
CA PRO A 28 4.38 18.53 -4.34
C PRO A 28 3.65 18.19 -3.04
N GLU A 29 2.88 19.11 -2.46
CA GLU A 29 2.12 18.86 -1.24
C GLU A 29 0.99 17.85 -1.44
N GLN A 30 0.25 17.95 -2.56
CA GLN A 30 -0.82 17.01 -2.87
C GLN A 30 -0.28 15.62 -3.20
N ALA A 31 0.85 15.56 -3.90
CA ALA A 31 1.56 14.31 -4.15
C ALA A 31 2.07 13.67 -2.84
N ALA A 32 2.58 14.47 -1.89
CA ALA A 32 3.00 13.96 -0.58
C ALA A 32 1.82 13.40 0.23
N ALA A 33 0.66 14.07 0.21
CA ALA A 33 -0.56 13.58 0.85
C ALA A 33 -1.06 12.27 0.22
N GLU A 34 -1.03 12.16 -1.11
CA GLU A 34 -1.43 10.95 -1.83
C GLU A 34 -0.46 9.79 -1.60
N ALA A 35 0.85 10.07 -1.55
CA ALA A 35 1.87 9.07 -1.19
C ALA A 35 1.67 8.56 0.23
N ALA A 36 1.38 9.44 1.19
CA ALA A 36 1.11 9.07 2.57
C ALA A 36 -0.14 8.19 2.70
N ARG A 37 -1.20 8.47 1.93
CA ARG A 37 -2.40 7.63 1.86
C ARG A 37 -2.10 6.24 1.30
N GLN A 38 -1.35 6.16 0.20
CA GLN A 38 -0.95 4.87 -0.39
C GLN A 38 -0.09 4.05 0.58
N PHE A 39 0.83 4.70 1.30
CA PHE A 39 1.62 4.06 2.34
C PHE A 39 0.75 3.51 3.49
N GLU A 40 -0.22 4.30 3.99
CA GLU A 40 -1.16 3.84 5.02
C GLU A 40 -1.94 2.59 4.56
N ALA A 41 -2.36 2.54 3.29
CA ALA A 41 -2.99 1.35 2.71
C ALA A 41 -2.07 0.13 2.76
N LEU A 42 -0.81 0.26 2.33
CA LEU A 42 0.18 -0.83 2.39
C LEU A 42 0.43 -1.28 3.83
N PHE A 43 0.51 -0.35 4.77
CA PHE A 43 0.69 -0.65 6.19
C PHE A 43 -0.49 -1.45 6.75
N ILE A 44 -1.74 -1.02 6.48
CA ILE A 44 -2.96 -1.73 6.89
C ILE A 44 -2.99 -3.13 6.27
N GLN A 45 -2.64 -3.27 5.00
CA GLN A 45 -2.54 -4.57 4.34
C GLN A 45 -1.54 -5.48 5.05
N GLN A 46 -0.34 -4.98 5.38
CA GLN A 46 0.67 -5.75 6.09
C GLN A 46 0.23 -6.10 7.52
N MET A 47 -0.48 -5.21 8.21
CA MET A 47 -1.06 -5.48 9.52
C MET A 47 -2.07 -6.64 9.44
N MET A 48 -3.03 -6.57 8.51
CA MET A 48 -4.02 -7.63 8.30
C MET A 48 -3.36 -8.97 7.95
N LYS A 49 -2.33 -8.94 7.10
CA LYS A 49 -1.53 -10.12 6.74
C LYS A 49 -0.86 -10.73 7.98
N THR A 50 -0.24 -9.90 8.80
CA THR A 50 0.45 -10.32 10.04
C THR A 50 -0.53 -10.91 11.05
N MET A 51 -1.71 -10.31 11.22
CA MET A 51 -2.77 -10.83 12.09
C MET A 51 -3.25 -12.21 11.64
N ARG A 52 -3.44 -12.43 10.34
CA ARG A 52 -3.82 -13.76 9.81
C ARG A 52 -2.72 -14.80 10.00
N GLN A 53 -1.46 -14.43 9.80
CA GLN A 53 -0.32 -15.32 10.04
C GLN A 53 -0.24 -15.72 11.52
N ALA A 54 -0.53 -14.80 12.45
CA ALA A 54 -0.55 -15.07 13.89
C ALA A 54 -1.72 -15.95 14.35
N GLY A 55 -2.86 -15.91 13.65
CA GLY A 55 -4.06 -16.73 13.94
C GLY A 55 -3.94 -18.22 13.55
N GLY A 56 -2.83 -18.61 12.90
CA GLY A 56 -2.61 -19.95 12.37
C GLY A 56 -3.28 -20.16 11.02
N GLU A 57 -2.55 -20.69 10.04
CA GLU A 57 -3.13 -21.15 8.78
C GLU A 57 -3.89 -22.46 9.04
N SER A 58 -5.23 -22.46 8.98
CA SER A 58 -5.98 -23.72 9.00
C SER A 58 -5.80 -24.44 7.66
N GLU A 59 -5.66 -25.77 7.67
CA GLU A 59 -5.52 -26.56 6.43
C GLU A 59 -6.65 -26.31 5.42
N MET A 60 -7.84 -25.93 5.90
CA MET A 60 -9.01 -25.61 5.07
C MET A 60 -8.88 -24.27 4.32
N PHE A 61 -8.03 -23.34 4.78
CA PHE A 61 -7.77 -22.05 4.13
C PHE A 61 -6.47 -22.02 3.32
N ASN A 62 -5.76 -23.16 3.18
CA ASN A 62 -4.44 -23.21 2.55
C ASN A 62 -4.48 -23.34 1.00
N SER A 63 -5.65 -23.16 0.36
CA SER A 63 -5.70 -23.24 -1.11
C SER A 63 -5.13 -21.96 -1.75
N ASN A 64 -4.36 -22.11 -2.84
CA ASN A 64 -3.81 -20.98 -3.59
C ASN A 64 -4.89 -20.01 -4.09
N ALA A 65 -6.06 -20.53 -4.48
CA ALA A 65 -7.20 -19.71 -4.91
C ALA A 65 -7.74 -18.84 -3.76
N MET A 66 -7.85 -19.40 -2.55
CA MET A 66 -8.30 -18.66 -1.39
C MET A 66 -7.27 -17.60 -0.95
N LYS A 67 -5.97 -17.93 -1.03
CA LYS A 67 -4.88 -16.97 -0.76
C LYS A 67 -4.97 -15.76 -1.68
N THR A 68 -5.06 -15.98 -3.00
CA THR A 68 -5.20 -14.90 -3.98
C THR A 68 -6.46 -14.05 -3.74
N TYR A 69 -7.61 -14.69 -3.50
CA TYR A 69 -8.85 -13.96 -3.21
C TYR A 69 -8.73 -13.10 -1.95
N THR A 70 -8.15 -13.66 -0.89
CA THR A 70 -7.92 -12.95 0.38
C THR A 70 -6.99 -11.76 0.17
N GLU A 71 -5.89 -11.93 -0.57
CA GLU A 71 -4.97 -10.83 -0.88
C GLU A 71 -5.66 -9.69 -1.64
N MET A 72 -6.50 -10.00 -2.63
CA MET A 72 -7.27 -8.99 -3.36
C MET A 72 -8.30 -8.29 -2.47
N PHE A 73 -8.97 -9.04 -1.60
CA PHE A 73 -9.92 -8.49 -0.63
C PHE A 73 -9.23 -7.54 0.35
N ASP A 74 -8.06 -7.93 0.86
CA ASP A 74 -7.24 -7.11 1.75
C ASP A 74 -6.76 -5.82 1.07
N GLN A 75 -6.39 -5.88 -0.21
CA GLN A 75 -6.02 -4.70 -0.98
C GLN A 75 -7.18 -3.71 -1.09
N GLN A 76 -8.38 -4.18 -1.41
CA GLN A 76 -9.56 -3.31 -1.47
C GLN A 76 -9.89 -2.73 -0.10
N MET A 77 -9.91 -3.57 0.93
CA MET A 77 -10.24 -3.16 2.30
C MET A 77 -9.23 -2.14 2.83
N SER A 78 -7.93 -2.37 2.63
CA SER A 78 -6.89 -1.42 3.05
C SER A 78 -6.97 -0.08 2.32
N THR A 79 -7.30 -0.11 1.02
CA THR A 79 -7.53 1.11 0.22
C THR A 79 -8.73 1.90 0.75
N GLU A 80 -9.84 1.23 1.07
CA GLU A 80 -11.03 1.87 1.64
C GLU A 80 -10.76 2.43 3.05
N MET A 81 -10.01 1.71 3.89
CA MET A 81 -9.65 2.17 5.23
C MET A 81 -8.71 3.38 5.19
N ALA A 82 -7.71 3.38 4.29
CA ALA A 82 -6.83 4.52 4.09
C ALA A 82 -7.58 5.74 3.50
N GLY A 83 -8.60 5.50 2.67
CA GLY A 83 -9.47 6.55 2.14
C GLY A 83 -10.34 7.22 3.22
N LYS A 84 -10.81 6.45 4.21
CA LYS A 84 -11.57 6.97 5.37
C LYS A 84 -10.65 7.62 6.42
N GLY A 85 -9.37 7.26 6.42
CA GLY A 85 -8.33 7.82 7.26
C GLY A 85 -8.42 7.33 8.70
N ILE A 86 -7.53 6.42 9.10
CA ILE A 86 -7.31 6.09 10.51
C ILE A 86 -6.34 7.08 11.19
N GLY A 87 -5.77 8.02 10.41
CA GLY A 87 -4.92 9.11 10.89
C GLY A 87 -3.42 8.82 10.82
N LEU A 88 -3.00 7.62 10.39
CA LEU A 88 -1.59 7.27 10.27
C LEU A 88 -0.93 7.99 9.10
N ALA A 89 -1.63 8.17 7.98
CA ALA A 89 -1.11 8.90 6.82
C ALA A 89 -0.73 10.35 7.18
N GLN A 90 -1.53 11.01 8.02
CA GLN A 90 -1.29 12.39 8.46
C GLN A 90 -0.09 12.47 9.41
N GLN A 91 0.03 11.50 10.33
CA GLN A 91 1.16 11.41 11.23
C GLN A 91 2.46 11.13 10.48
N LEU A 92 2.43 10.23 9.49
CA LEU A 92 3.57 9.96 8.61
C LEU A 92 3.97 11.21 7.82
N LEU A 93 3.01 11.93 7.22
CA LEU A 93 3.28 13.16 6.49
C LEU A 93 3.89 14.22 7.43
N HIS A 94 3.37 14.32 8.66
CA HIS A 94 3.90 15.21 9.68
C HIS A 94 5.35 14.86 10.06
N GLU A 95 5.67 13.58 10.24
CA GLU A 95 7.06 13.13 10.48
C GLU A 95 7.96 13.36 9.26
N LEU A 96 7.47 13.11 8.04
CA LEU A 96 8.25 13.31 6.81
C LEU A 96 8.54 14.79 6.54
N GLN A 97 7.62 15.69 6.90
CA GLN A 97 7.81 17.15 6.82
C GLN A 97 8.74 17.67 7.91
N GLN A 98 8.76 17.02 9.07
CA GLN A 98 9.69 17.33 10.16
C GLN A 98 11.07 16.71 9.98
N ALA A 99 11.18 15.65 9.18
CA ALA A 99 12.46 15.08 8.78
C ALA A 99 13.24 16.17 8.02
N PRO A 100 14.38 16.65 8.55
CA PRO A 100 15.08 17.75 7.94
C PRO A 100 15.50 17.39 6.52
N ALA A 101 15.10 18.21 5.54
CA ALA A 101 15.60 18.17 4.18
C ALA A 101 17.12 18.42 4.19
N GLY A 102 17.90 17.35 4.38
CA GLY A 102 19.26 17.48 4.87
C GLY A 102 20.15 16.28 4.60
N ILE A 103 20.19 15.80 3.37
CA ILE A 103 21.44 15.22 2.85
C ILE A 103 21.93 16.16 1.74
N LYS A 104 22.49 17.29 2.15
CA LYS A 104 23.44 18.02 1.31
C LYS A 104 24.75 17.25 1.36
N THR A 105 24.96 16.38 0.39
CA THR A 105 26.28 15.85 0.06
C THR A 105 27.19 17.04 -0.24
N LYS A 106 28.17 17.27 0.64
CA LYS A 106 29.37 18.04 0.34
C LYS A 106 30.30 17.21 -0.54
#